data_AF-A0AAE1ETR7-F1
#
_entry.id   AF-A0AAE1ETR7-F1
#
_cell.length_a   1.000
_cell.length_b   1.000
_cell.length_c   1.000
_cell.angle_alpha   90.00
_cell.angle_beta   90.00
_cell.angle_gamma   90.00
#
_symmetry.space_group_name_H-M   'P 1'
#
loop_
_entity.id
_entity.type
_entity.pdbx_description
1 polymer ?
#
loop_
_entity_poly.entity_id
_entity_poly.type
_entity_poly.pdbx_seq_one_letter_code
_entity_poly.pdbx_strand_id
1 'polypeptide(L)'
;METTNNPLPAKEFCPGNFTPLSSEVKRLFLQNLPSLVCGYVLKPEKYGVVLDMCAAPGGKTTHIATIMCNTVVKSVMNNQTVGHKTKSSINEFPRYFDIIVTESKSNYQPGSDEIKSPISEVEMRILKPPYPRSSFKWILLDAPCSALGQRPQLHTKMSIKELQSFPVIQRRLLQSAVALLQAGGRLVYSTCTITSEENEKMVKWVLDNFSDMELMEIEMELGRPGLPHCGLNEEQCRKVRRFGPTFIQGSTSPNTLTDSNLASEDDDTIGFFIAMFGKMAKSQT
;
A
#
# COMPACT_ATOMS: atom_id res chain seq x y z
N MET A 1 21.57 39.31 -52.13
CA MET A 1 21.65 39.09 -50.67
C MET A 1 20.52 38.15 -50.31
N GLU A 2 20.75 36.84 -50.44
CA GLU A 2 19.82 35.80 -50.01
C GLU A 2 20.46 35.09 -48.82
N THR A 3 19.83 35.21 -47.65
CA THR A 3 20.22 34.50 -46.43
C THR A 3 19.53 33.14 -46.43
N THR A 4 20.32 32.08 -46.63
CA THR A 4 19.86 30.69 -46.60
C THR A 4 19.62 30.25 -45.15
N ASN A 5 18.36 29.99 -44.81
CA ASN A 5 17.96 29.29 -43.59
C ASN A 5 18.29 27.80 -43.73
N ASN A 6 19.42 27.35 -43.22
CA ASN A 6 19.68 25.92 -43.00
C ASN A 6 19.17 25.53 -41.60
N PRO A 7 18.19 24.61 -41.48
CA PRO A 7 17.82 24.06 -40.18
C PRO A 7 18.98 23.23 -39.61
N LEU A 8 19.24 23.41 -38.32
CA LEU A 8 20.23 22.61 -37.57
C LEU A 8 19.87 21.11 -37.66
N PRO A 9 20.85 20.22 -37.89
CA PRO A 9 20.58 18.80 -38.03
C PRO A 9 20.04 18.23 -36.71
N ALA A 10 18.95 17.46 -36.81
CA ALA A 10 18.46 16.64 -35.71
C ALA A 10 19.60 15.71 -35.26
N LYS A 11 20.01 15.81 -33.98
CA LYS A 11 20.90 14.83 -33.39
C LYS A 11 20.19 13.48 -33.44
N GLU A 12 20.65 12.61 -34.32
CA GLU A 12 20.31 11.19 -34.31
C GLU A 12 20.60 10.67 -32.89
N PHE A 13 19.54 10.23 -32.21
CA PHE A 13 19.67 9.44 -30.99
C PHE A 13 20.34 8.13 -31.41
N CYS A 14 21.64 7.99 -31.15
CA CYS A 14 22.31 6.69 -31.27
C CYS A 14 21.55 5.72 -30.34
N PRO A 15 21.00 4.61 -30.84
CA PRO A 15 20.55 3.54 -29.96
C PRO A 15 21.82 2.96 -29.33
N GLY A 16 22.20 3.47 -28.17
CA GLY A 16 23.28 2.92 -27.39
C GLY A 16 22.99 1.44 -27.18
N ASN A 17 23.96 0.59 -27.47
CA ASN A 17 23.94 -0.82 -27.07
C ASN A 17 23.74 -0.86 -25.55
N PHE A 18 22.49 -1.01 -25.10
CA PHE A 18 22.21 -1.23 -23.69
C PHE A 18 22.80 -2.59 -23.34
N THR A 19 23.86 -2.57 -22.54
CA THR A 19 24.35 -3.77 -21.88
C THR A 19 23.16 -4.34 -21.09
N PRO A 20 22.86 -5.65 -21.20
CA PRO A 20 21.83 -6.25 -20.35
C PRO A 20 22.16 -5.91 -18.90
N LEU A 21 21.19 -5.31 -18.20
CA LEU A 21 21.31 -4.96 -16.78
C LEU A 21 21.89 -6.17 -16.03
N SER A 22 22.96 -5.95 -15.25
CA SER A 22 23.69 -7.01 -14.54
C SER A 22 22.73 -7.85 -13.67
N SER A 23 23.15 -9.06 -13.29
CA SER A 23 22.39 -9.94 -12.39
C SER A 23 22.01 -9.28 -11.04
N GLU A 24 22.61 -8.15 -10.70
CA GLU A 24 22.34 -7.35 -9.51
C GLU A 24 21.01 -6.58 -9.60
N VAL A 25 20.58 -6.16 -10.79
CA VAL A 25 19.33 -5.43 -11.01
C VAL A 25 18.11 -6.31 -10.72
N LYS A 26 18.26 -7.64 -10.84
CA LYS A 26 17.24 -8.62 -10.43
C LYS A 26 16.91 -8.61 -8.93
N ARG A 27 17.69 -7.89 -8.10
CA ARG A 27 17.48 -7.78 -6.64
C ARG A 27 16.74 -6.51 -6.22
N LEU A 28 16.38 -5.64 -7.17
CA LEU A 28 15.76 -4.35 -6.88
C LEU A 28 14.28 -4.38 -7.22
N PHE A 29 13.45 -3.76 -6.38
CA PHE A 29 12.04 -3.52 -6.65
C PHE A 29 11.79 -2.01 -6.61
N LEU A 30 11.30 -1.45 -7.72
CA LEU A 30 10.97 -0.03 -7.78
C LEU A 30 9.72 0.25 -6.94
N GLN A 31 9.89 0.99 -5.85
CA GLN A 31 8.82 1.30 -4.91
C GLN A 31 9.00 2.72 -4.39
N ASN A 32 7.90 3.47 -4.32
CA ASN A 32 7.91 4.80 -3.69
C ASN A 32 8.08 4.68 -2.17
N LEU A 33 8.69 5.70 -1.56
CA LEU A 33 8.97 5.75 -0.13
C LEU A 33 7.72 5.48 0.75
N PRO A 34 6.57 6.15 0.56
CA PRO A 34 5.38 5.89 1.39
C PRO A 34 4.86 4.45 1.29
N SER A 35 5.03 3.79 0.14
CA SER A 35 4.65 2.38 -0.01
C SER A 35 5.59 1.44 0.75
N LEU A 36 6.87 1.79 0.91
CA LEU A 36 7.80 1.01 1.75
C LEU A 36 7.41 1.15 3.23
N VAL A 37 7.07 2.36 3.63
CA VAL A 37 6.65 2.69 4.99
C VAL A 37 5.53 1.77 5.51
N CYS A 38 4.55 1.40 4.67
CA CYS A 38 3.45 0.50 5.08
C CYS A 38 3.94 -0.80 5.75
N GLY A 39 5.01 -1.41 5.23
CA GLY A 39 5.55 -2.66 5.78
C GLY A 39 6.17 -2.47 7.17
N TYR A 40 6.88 -1.35 7.37
CA TYR A 40 7.45 -0.99 8.65
C TYR A 40 6.38 -0.60 9.67
N VAL A 41 5.33 0.12 9.26
CA VAL A 41 4.21 0.49 10.14
C VAL A 41 3.45 -0.74 10.63
N LEU A 42 3.25 -1.74 9.77
CA LEU A 42 2.54 -2.97 10.14
C LEU A 42 3.25 -3.74 11.27
N LYS A 43 4.58 -3.60 11.39
CA LYS A 43 5.43 -4.26 12.39
C LYS A 43 5.06 -5.76 12.59
N PRO A 44 5.07 -6.58 11.52
CA PRO A 44 4.76 -8.00 11.64
C PRO A 44 5.87 -8.75 12.40
N GLU A 45 5.51 -9.77 13.18
CA GLU A 45 6.50 -10.64 13.82
C GLU A 45 7.15 -11.58 12.79
N LYS A 46 8.41 -11.95 13.03
CA LYS A 46 9.08 -12.96 12.22
C LYS A 46 8.31 -14.26 12.26
N TYR A 47 8.25 -14.93 11.12
CA TYR A 47 7.57 -16.19 10.93
C TYR A 47 6.03 -16.18 11.05
N GLY A 48 5.40 -15.01 11.26
CA GLY A 48 3.95 -14.88 11.27
C GLY A 48 3.29 -14.96 9.90
N VAL A 49 1.96 -14.86 9.87
CA VAL A 49 1.16 -14.80 8.63
C VAL A 49 0.53 -13.41 8.48
N VAL A 50 0.88 -12.71 7.40
CA VAL A 50 0.26 -11.43 7.01
C VAL A 50 -0.71 -11.65 5.86
N LEU A 51 -1.89 -11.04 5.94
CA LEU A 51 -2.84 -10.91 4.84
C LEU A 51 -2.63 -9.58 4.11
N ASP A 52 -2.27 -9.62 2.84
CA ASP A 52 -2.35 -8.47 1.93
C ASP A 52 -3.63 -8.57 1.09
N MET A 53 -4.61 -7.71 1.36
CA MET A 53 -5.95 -7.78 0.77
C MET A 53 -6.03 -7.30 -0.68
N CYS A 54 -5.06 -6.50 -1.13
CA CYS A 54 -5.06 -5.83 -2.43
C CYS A 54 -3.65 -5.88 -3.03
N ALA A 55 -3.11 -7.09 -3.14
CA ALA A 55 -1.70 -7.34 -3.34
C ALA A 55 -1.16 -7.11 -4.77
N ALA A 56 -1.90 -6.50 -5.70
CA ALA A 56 -1.41 -6.24 -7.07
C ALA A 56 -0.81 -4.83 -7.16
N PRO A 57 0.42 -4.62 -7.68
CA PRO A 57 1.31 -5.58 -8.36
C PRO A 57 2.21 -6.42 -7.43
N GLY A 58 2.22 -6.16 -6.12
CA GLY A 58 2.86 -7.01 -5.11
C GLY A 58 4.12 -6.46 -4.45
N GLY A 59 4.50 -5.21 -4.72
CA GLY A 59 5.69 -4.59 -4.10
C GLY A 59 5.64 -4.56 -2.57
N LYS A 60 4.51 -4.13 -1.99
CA LYS A 60 4.30 -4.13 -0.53
C LYS A 60 4.35 -5.54 0.03
N THR A 61 3.74 -6.52 -0.65
CA THR A 61 3.80 -7.92 -0.22
C THR A 61 5.23 -8.44 -0.19
N THR A 62 6.00 -8.23 -1.26
CA THR A 62 7.40 -8.67 -1.34
C THR A 62 8.25 -7.98 -0.27
N HIS A 63 8.00 -6.70 -0.01
CA HIS A 63 8.67 -5.95 1.04
C HIS A 63 8.37 -6.53 2.43
N ILE A 64 7.09 -6.78 2.75
CA ILE A 64 6.67 -7.40 4.00
C ILE A 64 7.32 -8.78 4.18
N ALA A 65 7.30 -9.61 3.12
CA ALA A 65 7.95 -10.91 3.15
C ALA A 65 9.43 -10.77 3.52
N THR A 66 10.12 -9.82 2.87
CA THR A 66 11.54 -9.51 3.12
C THR A 66 11.79 -9.12 4.59
N ILE A 67 10.96 -8.24 5.17
CA ILE A 67 11.08 -7.82 6.58
C ILE A 67 10.90 -9.02 7.54
N MET A 68 9.99 -9.93 7.23
CA MET A 68 9.61 -11.04 8.11
C MET A 68 10.54 -12.26 8.04
N CYS A 69 11.42 -12.33 7.03
CA CYS A 69 12.19 -13.54 6.72
C CYS A 69 11.30 -14.80 6.54
N ASN A 70 10.03 -14.65 6.13
CA ASN A 70 9.07 -15.75 6.00
C ASN A 70 7.82 -15.43 5.13
N THR A 71 6.85 -16.37 5.16
CA THR A 71 5.60 -16.47 4.41
C THR A 71 4.66 -15.25 4.47
N VAL A 72 4.13 -14.85 3.31
CA VAL A 72 3.04 -13.85 3.21
C VAL A 72 1.89 -14.43 2.39
N VAL A 73 0.66 -14.27 2.87
CA VAL A 73 -0.56 -14.72 2.18
C VAL A 73 -1.14 -13.54 1.39
N LYS A 74 -1.20 -13.69 0.06
CA LYS A 74 -1.86 -12.73 -0.81
C LYS A 74 -3.33 -13.11 -0.99
N SER A 75 -4.25 -12.21 -0.64
CA SER A 75 -5.60 -12.27 -1.18
C SER A 75 -5.68 -11.38 -2.41
N VAL A 76 -5.86 -12.01 -3.57
CA VAL A 76 -6.12 -11.29 -4.81
C VAL A 76 -7.64 -11.11 -4.92
N MET A 77 -8.15 -9.97 -4.48
CA MET A 77 -9.50 -9.54 -4.82
C MET A 77 -9.45 -8.51 -5.94
N ASN A 78 -9.50 -8.96 -7.20
CA ASN A 78 -10.14 -8.15 -8.22
C ASN A 78 -10.73 -8.98 -9.36
N ASN A 79 -12.00 -8.66 -9.66
CA ASN A 79 -12.79 -9.12 -10.81
C ASN A 79 -12.65 -8.12 -11.98
N GLN A 80 -11.49 -7.46 -12.13
CA GLN A 80 -11.23 -6.59 -13.28
C GLN A 80 -10.46 -7.37 -14.34
N THR A 81 -11.14 -7.61 -15.45
CA THR A 81 -10.64 -8.08 -16.74
C THR A 81 -9.49 -7.17 -17.21
N VAL A 82 -8.26 -7.52 -16.84
CA VAL A 82 -7.08 -7.22 -17.65
C VAL A 82 -6.49 -8.57 -17.99
N GLY A 83 -6.56 -8.92 -19.27
CA GLY A 83 -6.00 -10.14 -19.83
C GLY A 83 -4.49 -10.14 -19.72
N HIS A 84 -3.95 -10.40 -18.54
CA HIS A 84 -2.59 -10.86 -18.35
C HIS A 84 -2.65 -12.04 -17.40
N LYS A 85 -2.38 -13.23 -17.95
CA LYS A 85 -2.06 -14.42 -17.15
C LYS A 85 -0.81 -14.07 -16.34
N THR A 86 -0.94 -13.66 -15.08
CA THR A 86 0.19 -13.59 -14.16
C THR A 86 0.58 -14.99 -13.74
N LYS A 87 1.17 -15.75 -14.68
CA LYS A 87 2.17 -16.76 -14.31
C LYS A 87 3.41 -16.02 -13.83
N SER A 88 3.34 -15.37 -12.66
CA SER A 88 4.54 -14.91 -11.98
C SER A 88 4.99 -16.01 -11.04
N SER A 89 5.58 -17.05 -11.61
CA SER A 89 6.53 -17.90 -10.92
C SER A 89 7.69 -17.01 -10.50
N ILE A 90 7.69 -16.49 -9.28
CA ILE A 90 8.84 -15.79 -8.69
C ILE A 90 9.86 -16.88 -8.29
N ASN A 91 10.47 -17.53 -9.28
CA ASN A 91 11.40 -18.65 -9.08
C ASN A 91 12.86 -18.20 -8.86
N GLU A 92 13.14 -16.90 -8.65
CA GLU A 92 14.53 -16.40 -8.64
C GLU A 92 14.89 -15.48 -7.45
N PHE A 93 14.17 -15.53 -6.32
CA PHE A 93 14.70 -14.99 -5.05
C PHE A 93 15.26 -16.15 -4.18
N PRO A 94 16.47 -16.03 -3.62
CA PRO A 94 17.11 -17.14 -2.91
C PRO A 94 16.33 -17.57 -1.65
N ARG A 95 15.61 -18.69 -1.77
CA ARG A 95 15.35 -19.78 -0.80
C ARG A 95 14.92 -19.49 0.66
N TYR A 96 14.16 -18.44 0.98
CA TYR A 96 13.57 -18.29 2.33
C TYR A 96 12.12 -17.77 2.42
N PHE A 97 11.40 -17.58 1.31
CA PHE A 97 10.06 -16.98 1.35
C PHE A 97 9.01 -17.86 0.64
N ASP A 98 8.02 -18.36 1.39
CA ASP A 98 6.80 -18.94 0.81
C ASP A 98 5.80 -17.80 0.54
N ILE A 99 5.78 -17.24 -0.67
CA ILE A 99 4.68 -16.34 -1.06
C ILE A 99 3.53 -17.20 -1.55
N ILE A 100 2.50 -17.36 -0.71
CA ILE A 100 1.32 -18.13 -1.08
C ILE A 100 0.33 -17.17 -1.73
N VAL A 101 0.32 -17.20 -3.06
CA VAL A 101 -0.69 -16.54 -3.88
C VAL A 101 -1.86 -17.49 -4.04
N THR A 102 -2.96 -17.25 -3.33
CA THR A 102 -4.21 -17.93 -3.69
C THR A 102 -4.90 -17.18 -4.82
N GLU A 103 -4.63 -17.60 -6.05
CA GLU A 103 -5.49 -17.31 -7.18
C GLU A 103 -6.73 -18.22 -7.08
N SER A 104 -7.93 -17.62 -7.01
CA SER A 104 -9.17 -18.37 -7.19
C SER A 104 -9.33 -18.75 -8.66
N LYS A 105 -8.70 -19.84 -9.10
CA LYS A 105 -9.19 -20.69 -10.19
C LYS A 105 -9.09 -22.15 -9.77
N SER A 106 -10.25 -22.81 -9.74
CA SER A 106 -10.43 -24.23 -9.44
C SER A 106 -9.58 -25.14 -10.32
N ASN A 107 -9.15 -26.25 -9.73
CA ASN A 107 -8.45 -27.43 -10.26
C ASN A 107 -6.93 -27.43 -10.06
N TYR A 108 -6.49 -27.93 -8.90
CA TYR A 108 -5.12 -28.36 -8.65
C TYR A 108 -5.11 -29.76 -8.03
N GLN A 109 -4.39 -30.69 -8.65
CA GLN A 109 -3.98 -31.97 -8.04
C GLN A 109 -2.52 -31.81 -7.55
N PRO A 110 -2.20 -32.20 -6.31
CA PRO A 110 -0.84 -32.07 -5.80
C PRO A 110 0.05 -33.19 -6.34
N GLY A 111 1.12 -32.79 -7.03
CA GLY A 111 2.25 -33.64 -7.39
C GLY A 111 3.35 -33.55 -6.34
N SER A 112 3.87 -34.71 -5.96
CA SER A 112 4.88 -34.97 -4.95
C SER A 112 6.18 -34.18 -5.12
N ASP A 113 6.55 -33.42 -4.09
CA ASP A 113 7.89 -33.40 -3.49
C ASP A 113 7.76 -32.74 -2.10
N GLU A 114 8.04 -33.51 -1.04
CA GLU A 114 7.87 -33.09 0.35
C GLU A 114 8.89 -32.01 0.75
N ILE A 115 8.47 -30.74 0.66
CA ILE A 115 9.09 -29.66 1.42
C ILE A 115 8.35 -29.60 2.77
N LYS A 116 9.04 -29.97 3.86
CA LYS A 116 8.55 -29.77 5.23
C LYS A 116 8.50 -28.27 5.52
N SER A 117 7.40 -27.61 5.15
CA SER A 117 7.13 -26.23 5.51
C SER A 117 6.98 -26.12 7.03
N PRO A 118 7.58 -25.12 7.70
CA PRO A 118 7.41 -24.87 9.13
C PRO A 118 6.00 -24.36 9.49
N ILE A 119 5.13 -24.21 8.50
CA ILE A 119 3.75 -23.77 8.64
C ILE A 119 2.94 -24.92 9.26
N SER A 120 2.34 -24.67 10.43
CA SER A 120 1.47 -25.61 11.11
C SER A 120 0.25 -26.01 10.25
N GLU A 121 -0.31 -27.19 10.48
CA GLU A 121 -1.55 -27.64 9.80
C GLU A 121 -2.73 -26.66 9.98
N VAL A 122 -2.71 -25.84 11.04
CA VAL A 122 -3.69 -24.78 11.31
C VAL A 122 -3.52 -23.60 10.34
N GLU A 123 -2.28 -23.18 10.11
CA GLU A 123 -1.96 -22.10 9.17
C GLU A 123 -2.23 -22.52 7.72
N MET A 124 -2.09 -23.81 7.39
CA MET A 124 -2.47 -24.38 6.09
C MET A 124 -3.96 -24.18 5.73
N ARG A 125 -4.86 -24.14 6.73
CA ARG A 125 -6.31 -23.88 6.52
C ARG A 125 -6.61 -22.40 6.26
N ILE A 126 -5.76 -21.50 6.76
CA ILE A 126 -5.86 -20.05 6.54
C ILE A 126 -5.39 -19.67 5.13
N LEU A 127 -4.78 -20.60 4.39
CA LEU A 127 -4.25 -20.30 3.06
C LEU A 127 -5.33 -20.09 2.01
N LYS A 128 -6.52 -20.70 2.11
CA LYS A 128 -7.54 -20.64 1.03
C LYS A 128 -8.77 -19.80 1.41
N PRO A 129 -9.22 -18.87 0.56
CA PRO A 129 -10.48 -18.18 0.77
C PRO A 129 -11.69 -19.12 0.59
N PRO A 130 -12.83 -18.88 1.25
CA PRO A 130 -13.08 -17.80 2.21
C PRO A 130 -12.36 -18.05 3.54
N TYR A 131 -11.68 -17.02 4.05
CA TYR A 131 -10.97 -17.12 5.32
C TYR A 131 -11.94 -17.06 6.50
N PRO A 132 -11.74 -17.85 7.57
CA PRO A 132 -12.51 -17.73 8.79
C PRO A 132 -12.37 -16.34 9.43
N ARG A 133 -13.38 -15.90 10.21
CA ARG A 133 -13.27 -14.69 11.02
C ARG A 133 -12.12 -14.81 12.02
N SER A 134 -11.46 -13.69 12.33
CA SER A 134 -10.35 -13.65 13.30
C SER A 134 -9.25 -14.68 12.97
N SER A 135 -8.84 -14.73 11.70
CA SER A 135 -7.80 -15.65 11.22
C SER A 135 -6.42 -15.00 11.08
N PHE A 136 -6.34 -13.66 11.04
CA PHE A 136 -5.08 -12.95 10.83
C PHE A 136 -4.76 -12.01 11.98
N LYS A 137 -3.51 -12.05 12.44
CA LYS A 137 -2.96 -11.09 13.42
C LYS A 137 -2.48 -9.80 12.74
N TRP A 138 -2.07 -9.86 11.47
CA TRP A 138 -1.62 -8.71 10.70
C TRP A 138 -2.31 -8.65 9.35
N ILE A 139 -2.91 -7.51 9.04
CA ILE A 139 -3.57 -7.26 7.76
C ILE A 139 -3.04 -5.94 7.17
N LEU A 140 -2.62 -6.00 5.91
CA LEU A 140 -2.41 -4.83 5.07
C LEU A 140 -3.61 -4.68 4.13
N LEU A 141 -4.25 -3.52 4.17
CA LEU A 141 -5.24 -3.08 3.19
C LEU A 141 -4.70 -1.85 2.45
N ASP A 142 -3.95 -2.10 1.38
CA ASP A 142 -3.57 -1.08 0.40
C ASP A 142 -4.72 -0.87 -0.59
N ALA A 143 -5.69 -0.05 -0.21
CA ALA A 143 -7.00 -0.08 -0.83
C ALA A 143 -6.98 0.51 -2.26
N PRO A 144 -7.79 -0.04 -3.19
CA PRO A 144 -8.02 0.61 -4.47
C PRO A 144 -8.60 2.01 -4.22
N CYS A 145 -7.99 3.02 -4.84
CA CYS A 145 -8.30 4.42 -4.63
C CYS A 145 -8.24 5.21 -5.94
N SER A 146 -8.63 6.48 -5.87
CA SER A 146 -8.64 7.37 -7.03
C SER A 146 -7.26 7.68 -7.62
N ALA A 147 -6.19 7.32 -6.90
CA ALA A 147 -4.79 7.49 -7.31
C ALA A 147 -4.40 8.95 -7.66
N LEU A 148 -5.13 9.95 -7.15
CA LEU A 148 -4.89 11.38 -7.41
C LEU A 148 -3.59 11.91 -6.77
N GLY A 149 -2.90 11.08 -5.98
CA GLY A 149 -1.61 11.40 -5.40
C GLY A 149 -0.42 10.95 -6.26
N GLN A 150 -0.64 10.23 -7.36
CA GLN A 150 0.46 9.72 -8.18
C GLN A 150 1.28 10.86 -8.80
N ARG A 151 2.60 10.66 -8.90
CA ARG A 151 3.50 11.65 -9.49
C ARG A 151 4.53 10.97 -10.41
N PRO A 152 4.81 11.52 -11.59
CA PRO A 152 4.12 12.67 -12.20
C PRO A 152 2.72 12.27 -12.72
N GLN A 153 1.71 13.10 -12.45
CA GLN A 153 0.37 12.97 -13.02
C GLN A 153 -0.05 14.31 -13.62
N LEU A 154 -0.04 14.41 -14.95
CA LEU A 154 -0.29 15.66 -15.66
C LEU A 154 -1.78 15.94 -15.90
N HIS A 155 -2.60 14.90 -15.97
CA HIS A 155 -4.05 15.00 -16.14
C HIS A 155 -4.75 13.76 -15.59
N THR A 156 -6.05 13.89 -15.33
CA THR A 156 -6.93 12.77 -14.98
C THR A 156 -8.18 12.80 -15.85
N LYS A 157 -8.62 11.62 -16.31
CA LYS A 157 -9.88 11.45 -17.05
C LYS A 157 -11.03 11.00 -16.13
N MET A 158 -10.76 10.86 -14.84
CA MET A 158 -11.70 10.36 -13.85
C MET A 158 -12.91 11.29 -13.71
N SER A 159 -14.10 10.71 -13.81
CA SER A 159 -15.35 11.42 -13.56
C SER A 159 -15.60 11.57 -12.05
N ILE A 160 -16.43 12.55 -11.68
CA ILE A 160 -16.86 12.75 -10.29
C ILE A 160 -17.57 11.50 -9.74
N LYS A 161 -18.37 10.82 -10.58
CA LYS A 161 -19.07 9.58 -10.19
C LYS A 161 -18.10 8.46 -9.87
N GLU A 162 -17.04 8.29 -10.67
CA GLU A 162 -15.98 7.32 -10.39
C GLU A 162 -15.25 7.68 -9.10
N LEU A 163 -14.87 8.95 -8.91
CA LEU A 163 -14.21 9.43 -7.70
C LEU A 163 -15.03 9.10 -6.43
N GLN A 164 -16.35 9.32 -6.49
CA GLN A 164 -17.26 9.04 -5.37
C GLN A 164 -17.49 7.54 -5.11
N SER A 165 -17.10 6.66 -6.03
CA SER A 165 -17.28 5.21 -5.88
C SER A 165 -16.22 4.55 -4.99
N PHE A 166 -15.02 5.12 -4.90
CA PHE A 166 -13.90 4.54 -4.14
C PHE A 166 -14.18 4.41 -2.63
N PRO A 167 -14.69 5.44 -1.93
CA PRO A 167 -15.03 5.30 -0.51
C PRO A 167 -16.00 4.14 -0.23
N VAL A 168 -16.95 3.88 -1.14
CA VAL A 168 -17.92 2.79 -0.98
C VAL A 168 -17.23 1.43 -1.03
N ILE A 169 -16.31 1.23 -1.97
CA ILE A 169 -15.55 -0.01 -2.12
C ILE A 169 -14.59 -0.18 -0.92
N GLN A 170 -13.89 0.88 -0.54
CA GLN A 170 -12.95 0.88 0.58
C GLN A 170 -13.63 0.51 1.91
N ARG A 171 -14.84 1.02 2.19
CA ARG A 171 -15.62 0.63 3.38
C ARG A 171 -15.96 -0.86 3.42
N ARG A 172 -16.30 -1.47 2.28
CA ARG A 172 -16.58 -2.92 2.20
C ARG A 172 -15.32 -3.75 2.44
N LEU A 173 -14.17 -3.29 1.95
CA LEU A 173 -12.88 -3.93 2.20
C LEU A 173 -12.47 -3.78 3.67
N LEU A 174 -12.63 -2.60 4.26
CA LEU A 174 -12.39 -2.36 5.69
C LEU A 174 -13.28 -3.24 6.58
N GLN A 175 -14.58 -3.36 6.28
CA GLN A 175 -15.48 -4.31 6.95
C GLN A 175 -14.94 -5.74 6.94
N SER A 176 -14.44 -6.17 5.79
CA SER A 176 -13.89 -7.51 5.62
C SER A 176 -12.58 -7.67 6.39
N ALA A 177 -11.70 -6.66 6.34
CA ALA A 177 -10.46 -6.62 7.10
C ALA A 177 -10.72 -6.76 8.61
N VAL A 178 -11.63 -5.95 9.16
CA VAL A 178 -11.98 -5.97 10.59
C VAL A 178 -12.56 -7.33 11.00
N ALA A 179 -13.37 -7.97 10.16
CA ALA A 179 -13.92 -9.29 10.44
C ALA A 179 -12.86 -10.41 10.47
N LEU A 180 -11.82 -10.29 9.65
CA LEU A 180 -10.72 -11.24 9.56
C LEU A 180 -9.64 -11.00 10.62
N LEU A 181 -9.56 -9.79 11.17
CA LEU A 181 -8.58 -9.41 12.18
C LEU A 181 -8.86 -10.05 13.54
N GLN A 182 -7.84 -10.64 14.14
CA GLN A 182 -7.85 -11.18 15.50
C GLN A 182 -7.84 -10.06 16.56
N ALA A 183 -8.36 -10.35 17.76
CA ALA A 183 -8.12 -9.48 18.91
C ALA A 183 -6.61 -9.41 19.21
N GLY A 184 -6.10 -8.22 19.52
CA GLY A 184 -4.67 -7.91 19.63
C GLY A 184 -3.96 -7.79 18.26
N GLY A 185 -4.67 -7.96 17.15
CA GLY A 185 -4.13 -7.82 15.80
C GLY A 185 -4.01 -6.37 15.34
N ARG A 186 -3.22 -6.16 14.28
CA ARG A 186 -3.00 -4.87 13.62
C ARG A 186 -3.49 -4.84 12.18
N LEU A 187 -4.15 -3.75 11.81
CA LEU A 187 -4.56 -3.44 10.44
C LEU A 187 -3.89 -2.16 9.99
N VAL A 188 -3.13 -2.21 8.91
CA VAL A 188 -2.66 -1.01 8.19
C VAL A 188 -3.57 -0.75 7.02
N TYR A 189 -4.18 0.43 6.99
CA TYR A 189 -4.93 0.97 5.86
C TYR A 189 -4.07 2.00 5.14
N SER A 190 -3.93 1.86 3.82
CA SER A 190 -3.21 2.84 3.00
C SER A 190 -3.89 3.13 1.66
N THR A 191 -3.65 4.33 1.15
CA THR A 191 -4.09 4.78 -0.18
C THR A 191 -3.00 5.65 -0.82
N CYS A 192 -2.97 5.69 -2.15
CA CYS A 192 -2.14 6.63 -2.92
C CYS A 192 -2.93 7.81 -3.49
N THR A 193 -3.85 8.33 -2.67
CA THR A 193 -4.69 9.49 -3.00
C THR A 193 -4.59 10.57 -1.93
N ILE A 194 -5.02 11.78 -2.30
CA ILE A 194 -4.99 12.97 -1.46
C ILE A 194 -6.36 13.37 -0.93
N THR A 195 -7.44 12.69 -1.33
CA THR A 195 -8.80 13.07 -0.92
C THR A 195 -9.05 12.74 0.55
N SER A 196 -9.75 13.61 1.27
CA SER A 196 -10.15 13.30 2.66
C SER A 196 -11.26 12.25 2.75
N GLU A 197 -12.08 12.10 1.69
CA GLU A 197 -13.13 11.08 1.58
C GLU A 197 -12.58 9.65 1.60
N GLU A 198 -11.41 9.44 1.03
CA GLU A 198 -10.73 8.13 1.00
C GLU A 198 -9.75 7.98 2.17
N ASN A 199 -9.47 9.04 2.94
CA ASN A 199 -8.43 9.04 3.96
C ASN A 199 -9.01 9.25 5.37
N GLU A 200 -8.99 10.48 5.90
CA GLU A 200 -9.46 10.79 7.26
C GLU A 200 -10.91 10.35 7.51
N LYS A 201 -11.78 10.51 6.51
CA LYS A 201 -13.18 10.10 6.64
C LYS A 201 -13.34 8.58 6.67
N MET A 202 -12.41 7.82 6.10
CA MET A 202 -12.38 6.37 6.27
C MET A 202 -11.93 5.99 7.68
N VAL A 203 -10.93 6.69 8.23
CA VAL A 203 -10.50 6.49 9.62
C VAL A 203 -11.64 6.80 10.59
N LYS A 204 -12.29 7.96 10.44
CA LYS A 204 -13.47 8.32 11.23
C LYS A 204 -14.55 7.25 11.13
N TRP A 205 -14.85 6.81 9.90
CA TRP A 205 -15.89 5.81 9.68
C TRP A 205 -15.58 4.49 10.39
N VAL A 206 -14.32 4.02 10.40
CA VAL A 206 -13.92 2.83 11.14
C VAL A 206 -14.18 3.02 12.64
N LEU A 207 -13.72 4.13 13.22
CA LEU A 207 -13.88 4.42 14.65
C LEU A 207 -15.35 4.56 15.07
N ASP A 208 -16.19 5.11 14.19
CA ASP A 208 -17.63 5.27 14.46
C ASP A 208 -18.41 3.94 14.34
N ASN A 209 -17.93 2.97 13.54
CA ASN A 209 -18.68 1.75 13.19
C ASN A 209 -18.16 0.46 13.86
N PHE A 210 -16.92 0.47 14.38
CA PHE A 210 -16.30 -0.70 15.00
C PHE A 210 -15.78 -0.34 16.39
N SER A 211 -16.58 -0.61 17.42
CA SER A 211 -16.24 -0.30 18.81
C SER A 211 -15.05 -1.12 19.35
N ASP A 212 -14.69 -2.21 18.67
CA ASP A 212 -13.52 -3.02 18.99
C ASP A 212 -12.26 -2.59 18.22
N MET A 213 -12.29 -1.47 17.48
CA MET A 213 -11.15 -0.94 16.75
C MET A 213 -10.66 0.38 17.35
N GLU A 214 -9.34 0.50 17.50
CA GLU A 214 -8.68 1.71 18.01
C GLU A 214 -7.64 2.21 17.00
N LEU A 215 -7.54 3.54 16.85
CA LEU A 215 -6.49 4.16 16.05
C LEU A 215 -5.17 4.18 16.85
N MET A 216 -4.15 3.50 16.33
CA MET A 216 -2.85 3.37 16.97
C MET A 216 -1.88 4.46 16.51
N GLU A 217 -0.92 4.78 17.37
CA GLU A 217 0.17 5.69 17.03
C GLU A 217 1.17 5.03 16.07
N ILE A 218 1.59 5.81 15.06
CA ILE A 218 2.64 5.42 14.13
C ILE A 218 3.95 6.08 14.59
N GLU A 219 4.80 5.29 15.24
CA GLU A 219 6.14 5.65 15.70
C GLU A 219 7.12 5.83 14.52
N MET A 220 6.93 6.91 13.76
CA MET A 220 7.87 7.33 12.74
C MET A 220 7.79 8.82 12.48
N GLU A 221 8.93 9.42 12.16
CA GLU A 221 9.04 10.86 11.86
C GLU A 221 8.73 11.19 10.39
N LEU A 222 8.42 10.18 9.57
CA LEU A 222 8.07 10.36 8.16
C LEU A 222 6.59 10.70 7.98
N GLY A 223 6.33 11.69 7.12
CA GLY A 223 5.00 12.12 6.75
C GLY A 223 4.34 13.03 7.78
N ARG A 224 3.46 13.89 7.27
CA ARG A 224 2.75 14.91 8.04
C ARG A 224 1.52 14.32 8.75
N PRO A 225 1.00 14.95 9.81
CA PRO A 225 -0.28 14.59 10.39
C PRO A 225 -1.45 14.63 9.38
N GLY A 226 -2.58 14.03 9.76
CA GLY A 226 -3.84 14.12 9.03
C GLY A 226 -4.36 15.55 8.90
N LEU A 227 -5.23 15.79 7.91
CA LEU A 227 -5.78 17.12 7.69
C LEU A 227 -6.75 17.52 8.82
N PRO A 228 -6.66 18.76 9.34
CA PRO A 228 -7.60 19.25 10.32
C PRO A 228 -9.01 19.37 9.71
N HIS A 229 -10.04 19.28 10.56
CA HIS A 229 -11.45 19.43 10.19
C HIS A 229 -11.99 18.43 9.14
N CYS A 230 -11.25 17.35 8.86
CA CYS A 230 -11.64 16.31 7.91
C CYS A 230 -12.26 15.07 8.57
N GLY A 231 -12.72 15.19 9.83
CA GLY A 231 -13.40 14.14 10.59
C GLY A 231 -12.61 13.62 11.78
N LEU A 232 -11.31 13.88 11.85
CA LEU A 232 -10.46 13.53 12.98
C LEU A 232 -10.24 14.73 13.90
N ASN A 233 -10.13 14.47 15.21
CA ASN A 233 -9.67 15.46 16.16
C ASN A 233 -8.13 15.63 16.10
N GLU A 234 -7.58 16.61 16.81
CA GLU A 234 -6.16 16.95 16.75
C GLU A 234 -5.24 15.79 17.17
N GLU A 235 -5.62 15.04 18.21
CA GLU A 235 -4.87 13.86 18.66
C GLU A 235 -4.89 12.74 17.60
N GLN A 236 -6.04 12.48 17.00
CA GLN A 236 -6.20 11.49 15.94
C GLN A 236 -5.44 11.88 14.66
N CYS A 237 -5.42 13.17 14.30
CA CYS A 237 -4.62 13.64 13.17
C CYS A 237 -3.14 13.33 13.36
N ARG A 238 -2.60 13.42 14.59
CA ARG A 238 -1.20 13.07 14.87
C ARG A 238 -0.89 11.58 14.72
N LYS A 239 -1.90 10.70 14.81
CA LYS A 239 -1.74 9.24 14.72
C LYS A 239 -1.75 8.70 13.29
N VAL A 240 -2.09 9.52 12.28
CA VAL A 240 -2.08 9.14 10.86
C VAL A 240 -0.96 9.87 10.12
N ARG A 241 -0.50 9.31 8.99
CA ARG A 241 0.57 9.90 8.17
C ARG A 241 0.09 10.24 6.77
N ARG A 242 0.32 11.48 6.36
CA ARG A 242 0.11 12.02 5.00
C ARG A 242 1.44 12.33 4.34
N PHE A 243 1.57 11.91 3.09
CA PHE A 243 2.70 12.19 2.22
C PHE A 243 2.23 12.95 1.00
N GLY A 244 3.16 13.56 0.29
CA GLY A 244 2.91 14.35 -0.89
C GLY A 244 3.31 15.80 -0.70
N PRO A 245 3.35 16.58 -1.79
CA PRO A 245 3.87 17.93 -1.78
C PRO A 245 3.07 18.81 -0.82
N THR A 246 3.79 19.66 -0.10
CA THR A 246 3.19 20.76 0.63
C THR A 246 2.73 21.78 -0.41
N PHE A 247 1.45 21.73 -0.80
CA PHE A 247 0.80 22.93 -1.35
C PHE A 247 0.77 23.93 -0.20
N ILE A 248 1.83 24.72 -0.08
CA ILE A 248 1.89 25.86 0.82
C ILE A 248 0.57 26.59 0.64
N GLN A 249 -0.27 26.56 1.69
CA GLN A 249 -1.42 27.46 1.79
C GLN A 249 -0.87 28.85 1.49
N GLY A 250 -1.42 29.50 0.46
CA GLY A 250 -0.93 30.79 0.00
C GLY A 250 -0.61 31.69 1.19
N SER A 251 0.69 31.98 1.36
CA SER A 251 1.12 33.00 2.29
C SER A 251 0.43 34.28 1.86
N THR A 252 -0.53 34.72 2.65
CA THR A 252 -1.21 36.01 2.52
C THR A 252 -0.29 37.16 2.97
N SER A 253 1.03 37.03 2.74
CA SER A 253 2.00 38.09 2.97
C SER A 253 3.19 37.93 2.01
N PRO A 254 3.49 38.92 1.16
CA PRO A 254 4.57 38.82 0.17
C PRO A 254 6.01 38.86 0.74
N ASN A 255 6.20 38.97 2.05
CA ASN A 255 7.47 39.45 2.62
C ASN A 255 8.17 38.55 3.67
N THR A 256 7.88 37.25 3.73
CA THR A 256 8.66 36.31 4.56
C THR A 256 9.10 35.10 3.75
N LEU A 257 10.06 35.35 2.85
CA LEU A 257 10.92 34.32 2.24
C LEU A 257 12.13 34.08 3.15
N THR A 258 11.90 33.55 4.36
CA THR A 258 12.96 33.00 5.21
C THR A 258 12.36 31.88 6.05
N ASP A 259 12.25 30.69 5.46
CA ASP A 259 12.39 29.42 6.17
C ASP A 259 12.55 28.32 5.13
N SER A 260 13.75 28.27 4.55
CA SER A 260 14.23 27.17 3.70
C SER A 260 14.43 25.85 4.47
N ASN A 261 13.85 25.71 5.67
CA ASN A 261 14.06 24.61 6.62
C ASN A 261 12.81 23.76 6.89
N LEU A 262 11.68 23.99 6.19
CA LEU A 262 10.42 23.27 6.43
C LEU A 262 10.12 22.15 5.42
N ALA A 263 10.86 22.06 4.32
CA ALA A 263 10.77 20.93 3.40
C ALA A 263 11.86 19.91 3.76
N SER A 264 11.56 18.99 4.66
CA SER A 264 12.36 17.75 4.77
C SER A 264 12.33 17.03 3.43
N GLU A 265 13.40 16.32 3.05
CA GLU A 265 13.46 15.52 1.80
C GLU A 265 12.26 14.56 1.65
N ASP A 266 11.58 14.24 2.76
CA ASP A 266 10.36 13.44 2.85
C ASP A 266 9.09 14.08 2.24
N ASP A 267 9.10 15.40 1.99
CA ASP A 267 7.94 16.13 1.46
C ASP A 267 7.80 16.02 -0.07
N ASP A 268 8.88 15.74 -0.81
CA ASP A 268 8.83 15.56 -2.27
C ASP A 268 8.48 14.12 -2.67
N THR A 269 7.40 13.61 -2.10
CA THR A 269 6.90 12.25 -2.32
C THR A 269 5.60 12.25 -3.13
N ILE A 270 5.12 11.07 -3.52
CA ILE A 270 3.74 10.94 -4.02
C ILE A 270 2.74 11.30 -2.92
N GLY A 271 1.53 11.71 -3.31
CA GLY A 271 0.40 11.80 -2.41
C GLY A 271 0.04 10.41 -1.86
N PHE A 272 0.10 10.24 -0.55
CA PHE A 272 -0.14 8.96 0.10
C PHE A 272 -0.71 9.15 1.51
N PHE A 273 -1.42 8.14 2.01
CA PHE A 273 -1.99 8.15 3.35
C PHE A 273 -1.84 6.79 4.03
N ILE A 274 -1.56 6.82 5.34
CA ILE A 274 -1.39 5.63 6.17
C ILE A 274 -2.11 5.84 7.51
N ALA A 275 -2.92 4.85 7.88
CA ALA A 275 -3.50 4.72 9.20
C ALA A 275 -3.28 3.29 9.73
N MET A 276 -3.00 3.17 11.03
CA MET A 276 -2.85 1.87 11.70
C MET A 276 -3.92 1.71 12.77
N PHE A 277 -4.58 0.57 12.78
CA PHE A 277 -5.58 0.23 13.78
C PHE A 277 -5.16 -1.01 14.56
N GLY A 278 -5.54 -1.05 15.84
CA GLY A 278 -5.48 -2.20 16.71
C GLY A 278 -6.88 -2.71 16.99
N LYS A 279 -7.05 -4.04 17.09
CA LYS A 279 -8.33 -4.64 17.51
C LYS A 279 -8.29 -5.01 18.97
N MET A 280 -9.20 -4.48 19.76
CA MET A 280 -9.29 -4.75 21.18
C MET A 280 -9.97 -6.09 21.43
N ALA A 281 -9.58 -6.77 22.52
CA ALA A 281 -10.32 -7.92 22.98
C ALA A 281 -11.70 -7.44 23.46
N LYS A 282 -12.78 -8.06 22.95
CA LYS A 282 -14.11 -7.79 23.48
C LYS A 282 -14.12 -8.21 24.95
N SER A 283 -14.37 -7.26 25.84
CA SER A 283 -14.64 -7.56 27.25
C SER A 283 -15.82 -8.55 27.26
N GLN A 284 -15.62 -9.74 27.84
CA GLN A 284 -16.73 -10.64 28.08
C GLN A 284 -17.65 -9.96 29.10
N THR A 285 -18.74 -9.36 28.61
CA THR A 285 -19.89 -8.94 29.43
C THR A 285 -20.87 -10.08 29.54
#